data_AF-D8TR67-F1
#
_entry.id   AF-D8TR67-F1
#
_cell.length_a   1.000
_cell.length_b   1.000
_cell.length_c   1.000
_cell.angle_alpha   90.00
_cell.angle_beta   90.00
_cell.angle_gamma   90.00
#
_symmetry.space_group_name_H-M   'P 1'
#
loop_
_entity.id
_entity.type
_entity.pdbx_description
1 polymer ?
#
loop_
_entity_poly.entity_id
_entity_poly.type
_entity_poly.pdbx_seq_one_letter_code
_entity_poly.pdbx_strand_id
1 'polypeptide(L)'
;MLASSRPRVTGVGFRNGRILGRPARGLAVCVRASAEYEALRGKVAYKASSGDPVELLSLWEPAPTSKAVISFLTHFADLSSWEFAQKLVKVIPTLEGSGVRFLAVGLGSVGNAQEFARTLNFPLDRLYAMPEGGELYRQLGFSAGFAPDLNVNPYLKLVPMLAGVGSPGTVQEVLRGYVGDKTAKPVFDSPTPFDVLGPGYQRPFELATLRLFNMMGILPKWSELCPADPSLLTQQGGCVVFAGEQVVFKHVDSGILRYTDVDEILKAALQADYAPTTSVAAAAEVLEE
;
A
#
# COMPACT_ATOMS: atom_id res chain seq x y z
N MET A 1 25.51 3.00 -106.45
CA MET A 1 26.73 2.25 -106.11
C MET A 1 26.65 1.82 -104.65
N LEU A 2 26.67 0.49 -104.42
CA LEU A 2 27.18 -0.27 -103.26
C LEU A 2 26.92 0.28 -101.84
N ALA A 3 26.04 -0.28 -101.00
CA ALA A 3 26.01 -1.60 -100.32
C ALA A 3 26.86 -1.70 -99.02
N SER A 4 26.31 -2.47 -98.06
CA SER A 4 26.93 -3.08 -96.86
C SER A 4 26.80 -2.27 -95.55
N SER A 5 26.44 -2.78 -94.37
CA SER A 5 26.00 -4.08 -93.83
C SER A 5 25.74 -3.90 -92.31
N ARG A 6 24.75 -4.60 -91.73
CA ARG A 6 24.40 -4.71 -90.28
C ARG A 6 25.38 -5.66 -89.53
N PRO A 7 25.51 -5.69 -88.17
CA PRO A 7 24.45 -6.13 -87.23
C PRO A 7 24.42 -5.57 -85.76
N ARG A 8 23.41 -6.05 -85.03
CA ARG A 8 22.89 -5.79 -83.65
C ARG A 8 23.92 -5.85 -82.50
N VAL A 9 23.63 -5.18 -81.35
CA VAL A 9 23.48 -5.76 -79.98
C VAL A 9 22.65 -4.82 -79.08
N THR A 10 21.88 -5.44 -78.17
CA THR A 10 20.97 -5.01 -77.09
C THR A 10 21.61 -4.26 -75.90
N GLY A 11 20.85 -3.41 -75.18
CA GLY A 11 21.29 -2.88 -73.87
C GLY A 11 20.30 -2.00 -73.09
N VAL A 12 19.43 -2.65 -72.31
CA VAL A 12 18.94 -2.32 -70.95
C VAL A 12 18.67 -0.84 -70.57
N GLY A 13 17.38 -0.52 -70.36
CA GLY A 13 16.94 0.68 -69.65
C GLY A 13 16.94 0.51 -68.12
N PHE A 14 17.57 1.43 -67.40
CA PHE A 14 17.50 1.53 -65.94
C PHE A 14 16.26 2.33 -65.52
N ARG A 15 15.31 1.68 -64.84
CA ARG A 15 14.23 2.31 -64.09
C ARG A 15 14.72 2.58 -62.66
N ASN A 16 14.80 3.85 -62.26
CA ASN A 16 14.97 4.24 -60.87
C ASN A 16 13.69 3.94 -60.07
N GLY A 17 13.71 2.84 -59.31
CA GLY A 17 12.68 2.52 -58.32
C GLY A 17 12.87 3.35 -57.06
N ARG A 18 11.95 4.27 -56.79
CA ARG A 18 11.78 4.86 -55.46
C ARG A 18 11.22 3.77 -54.54
N ILE A 19 12.03 3.32 -53.59
CA ILE A 19 11.57 2.51 -52.46
C ILE A 19 10.76 3.44 -51.56
N LEU A 20 9.44 3.36 -51.65
CA LEU A 20 8.53 3.92 -50.66
C LEU A 20 8.72 3.12 -49.36
N GLY A 21 9.47 3.69 -48.41
CA GLY A 21 9.59 3.16 -47.06
C GLY A 21 8.20 3.09 -46.41
N ARG A 22 7.79 1.88 -46.01
CA ARG A 22 6.62 1.70 -45.13
C ARG A 22 6.92 2.45 -43.82
N PRO A 23 5.97 3.22 -43.26
CA PRO A 23 6.15 3.72 -41.92
C PRO A 23 6.26 2.52 -40.98
N ALA A 24 7.32 2.51 -40.16
CA ALA A 24 7.45 1.54 -39.09
C ALA A 24 6.22 1.70 -38.18
N ARG A 25 5.34 0.71 -38.18
CA ARG A 25 4.32 0.60 -37.13
C ARG A 25 5.09 0.42 -35.83
N GLY A 26 5.16 1.48 -35.02
CA GLY A 26 5.53 1.32 -33.62
C GLY A 26 4.60 0.28 -33.04
N LEU A 27 5.14 -0.87 -32.61
CA LEU A 27 4.37 -1.78 -31.77
C LEU A 27 4.02 -0.99 -30.52
N ALA A 28 2.76 -0.64 -30.36
CA ALA A 28 2.25 -0.25 -29.06
C ALA A 28 2.50 -1.45 -28.13
N VAL A 29 3.49 -1.33 -27.26
CA VAL A 29 3.69 -2.29 -26.18
C VAL A 29 2.47 -2.14 -25.29
N CYS A 30 1.54 -3.07 -25.39
CA CYS A 30 0.42 -3.16 -24.46
C CYS A 30 1.00 -3.62 -23.13
N VAL A 31 1.29 -2.66 -22.25
CA VAL A 31 1.67 -2.94 -20.87
C VAL A 31 0.42 -3.45 -20.18
N ARG A 32 0.39 -4.75 -19.86
CA ARG A 32 -0.73 -5.36 -19.13
C ARG A 32 -0.76 -4.80 -17.71
N ALA A 33 -1.95 -4.53 -17.18
CA ALA A 33 -2.14 -4.18 -15.78
C ALA A 33 -1.43 -5.16 -14.82
N SER A 34 -1.00 -4.67 -13.66
CA SER A 34 -0.42 -5.53 -12.63
C SER A 34 -1.46 -6.48 -12.03
N ALA A 35 -1.00 -7.55 -11.40
CA ALA A 35 -1.88 -8.51 -10.73
C ALA A 35 -2.71 -7.85 -9.62
N GLU A 36 -2.11 -6.92 -8.86
CA GLU A 36 -2.82 -6.15 -7.83
C GLU A 36 -3.90 -5.25 -8.42
N TYR A 37 -3.63 -4.60 -9.56
CA TYR A 37 -4.63 -3.75 -10.21
C TYR A 37 -5.82 -4.60 -10.69
N GLU A 38 -5.55 -5.75 -11.29
CA GLU A 38 -6.59 -6.70 -11.70
C GLU A 38 -7.37 -7.27 -10.50
N ALA A 39 -6.72 -7.50 -9.35
CA ALA A 39 -7.40 -7.95 -8.14
C ALA A 39 -8.44 -6.93 -7.62
N LEU A 40 -8.28 -5.64 -7.92
CA LEU A 40 -9.23 -4.59 -7.54
C LEU A 40 -10.46 -4.51 -8.45
N ARG A 41 -10.44 -5.16 -9.62
CA ARG A 41 -11.53 -5.09 -10.59
C ARG A 41 -12.84 -5.64 -10.00
N GLY A 42 -13.91 -4.85 -10.08
CA GLY A 42 -15.22 -5.22 -9.54
C GLY A 42 -15.29 -5.28 -8.01
N LYS A 43 -14.25 -4.87 -7.29
CA LYS A 43 -14.26 -4.85 -5.83
C LYS A 43 -14.94 -3.58 -5.32
N VAL A 44 -16.00 -3.78 -4.53
CA VAL A 44 -16.80 -2.71 -3.97
C VAL A 44 -16.39 -2.46 -2.52
N ALA A 45 -16.16 -1.19 -2.18
CA ALA A 45 -16.05 -0.70 -0.81
C ALA A 45 -17.18 0.31 -0.55
N TYR A 46 -17.34 0.75 0.69
CA TYR A 46 -18.39 1.69 1.10
C TYR A 46 -17.76 2.97 1.62
N LYS A 47 -18.19 4.12 1.11
CA LYS A 47 -17.69 5.43 1.56
C LYS A 47 -18.01 5.63 3.04
N ALA A 48 -17.02 5.99 3.85
CA ALA A 48 -17.27 6.30 5.27
C ALA A 48 -18.16 7.55 5.43
N SER A 49 -18.08 8.50 4.49
CA SER A 49 -18.85 9.76 4.54
C SER A 49 -20.36 9.57 4.31
N SER A 50 -20.77 8.70 3.40
CA SER A 50 -22.18 8.54 3.01
C SER A 50 -22.75 7.13 3.19
N GLY A 51 -21.90 6.12 3.28
CA GLY A 51 -22.29 4.71 3.23
C GLY A 51 -22.55 4.19 1.82
N ASP A 52 -22.38 5.01 0.78
CA ASP A 52 -22.64 4.59 -0.60
C ASP A 52 -21.60 3.54 -1.05
N PRO A 53 -22.03 2.50 -1.78
CA PRO A 53 -21.11 1.57 -2.42
C PRO A 53 -20.34 2.25 -3.55
N VAL A 54 -19.07 1.89 -3.70
CA VAL A 54 -18.20 2.39 -4.76
C VAL A 54 -17.20 1.32 -5.17
N GLU A 55 -17.03 1.14 -6.48
CA GLU A 55 -15.98 0.28 -7.01
C GLU A 55 -14.61 0.96 -6.81
N LEU A 56 -13.64 0.25 -6.25
CA LEU A 56 -12.33 0.83 -5.90
C LEU A 56 -11.65 1.49 -7.10
N LEU A 57 -11.65 0.82 -8.27
CA LEU A 57 -11.05 1.34 -9.50
C LEU A 57 -11.77 2.57 -10.07
N SER A 58 -12.98 2.90 -9.62
CA SER A 58 -13.69 4.12 -10.05
C SER A 58 -13.21 5.39 -9.30
N LEU A 59 -12.39 5.23 -8.26
CA LEU A 59 -11.93 6.33 -7.40
C LEU A 59 -10.73 7.10 -7.98
N TRP A 60 -10.13 6.59 -9.05
CA TRP A 60 -9.16 7.31 -9.87
C TRP A 60 -9.25 6.88 -11.33
N GLU A 61 -8.91 7.77 -12.25
CA GLU A 61 -8.83 7.42 -13.67
C GLU A 61 -7.40 6.98 -13.99
N PRO A 62 -7.18 5.73 -14.44
CA PRO A 62 -5.85 5.24 -14.79
C PRO A 62 -5.37 5.90 -16.09
N ALA A 63 -4.54 6.93 -15.96
CA ALA A 63 -3.73 7.50 -17.03
C ALA A 63 -2.24 7.21 -16.79
N PRO A 64 -1.38 7.21 -17.82
CA PRO A 64 0.07 6.96 -17.67
C PRO A 64 0.76 7.86 -16.63
N THR A 65 0.24 9.06 -16.41
CA THR A 65 0.75 10.04 -15.44
C THR A 65 -0.03 10.05 -14.12
N SER A 66 -1.17 9.35 -14.05
CA SER A 66 -1.97 9.28 -12.83
C SER A 66 -1.28 8.39 -11.80
N LYS A 67 -1.35 8.79 -10.53
CA LYS A 67 -0.86 7.96 -9.42
C LYS A 67 -1.91 7.86 -8.34
N ALA A 68 -1.99 6.69 -7.72
CA ALA A 68 -2.90 6.42 -6.62
C ALA A 68 -2.16 5.67 -5.50
N VAL A 69 -2.40 6.08 -4.27
CA VAL A 69 -1.96 5.38 -3.06
C VAL A 69 -3.20 4.78 -2.43
N ILE A 70 -3.18 3.47 -2.18
CA ILE A 70 -4.21 2.77 -1.43
C ILE A 70 -3.57 2.14 -0.20
N SER A 71 -3.95 2.64 0.97
CA SER A 71 -3.59 2.06 2.26
C SER A 71 -4.69 1.12 2.72
N PHE A 72 -4.37 -0.18 2.82
CA PHE A 72 -5.25 -1.23 3.30
C PHE A 72 -5.04 -1.41 4.80
N LEU A 73 -5.99 -0.94 5.60
CA LEU A 73 -5.95 -1.06 7.06
C LEU A 73 -6.47 -2.44 7.49
N THR A 74 -5.77 -3.11 8.40
CA THR A 74 -6.19 -4.37 9.02
C THR A 74 -7.66 -4.33 9.43
N HIS A 75 -8.05 -3.48 10.36
CA HIS A 75 -9.43 -3.12 10.68
C HIS A 75 -9.46 -1.89 11.59
N PHE A 76 -10.63 -1.32 11.84
CA PHE A 76 -10.76 -0.04 12.56
C PHE A 76 -10.49 -0.09 14.07
N ALA A 77 -10.32 -1.28 14.65
CA ALA A 77 -9.93 -1.48 16.07
C ALA A 77 -8.46 -1.92 16.25
N ASP A 78 -7.70 -2.04 15.16
CA ASP A 78 -6.31 -2.49 15.22
C ASP A 78 -5.36 -1.33 15.55
N LEU A 79 -4.43 -1.58 16.47
CA LEU A 79 -3.46 -0.59 16.93
C LEU A 79 -2.54 -0.11 15.78
N SER A 80 -2.17 -1.02 14.88
CA SER A 80 -1.34 -0.72 13.71
C SER A 80 -2.06 0.27 12.79
N SER A 81 -3.35 0.02 12.52
CA SER A 81 -4.23 0.87 11.72
C SER A 81 -4.39 2.27 12.32
N TRP A 82 -4.49 2.38 13.65
CA TRP A 82 -4.58 3.68 14.35
C TRP A 82 -3.30 4.49 14.26
N GLU A 83 -2.14 3.89 14.51
CA GLU A 83 -0.87 4.60 14.36
C GLU A 83 -0.59 4.99 12.91
N PHE A 84 -0.87 4.08 11.98
CA PHE A 84 -0.65 4.34 10.56
C PHE A 84 -1.54 5.48 10.06
N ALA A 85 -2.82 5.48 10.41
CA ALA A 85 -3.73 6.57 10.04
C ALA A 85 -3.29 7.93 10.59
N GLN A 86 -2.82 8.00 11.84
CA GLN A 86 -2.30 9.25 12.41
C GLN A 86 -1.08 9.78 11.65
N LYS A 87 -0.23 8.89 11.12
CA LYS A 87 0.89 9.28 10.24
C LYS A 87 0.42 9.66 8.84
N LEU A 88 -0.53 8.91 8.27
CA LEU A 88 -1.09 9.16 6.94
C LEU A 88 -1.73 10.54 6.85
N VAL A 89 -2.50 10.96 7.85
CA VAL A 89 -3.15 12.29 7.87
C VAL A 89 -2.15 13.43 7.66
N LYS A 90 -0.91 13.28 8.13
CA LYS A 90 0.14 14.30 7.94
C LYS A 90 0.63 14.40 6.49
N VAL A 91 0.56 13.32 5.71
CA VAL A 91 1.12 13.25 4.35
C VAL A 91 0.07 13.31 3.24
N ILE A 92 -1.22 13.09 3.56
CA ILE A 92 -2.33 13.21 2.59
C ILE A 92 -2.31 14.55 1.83
N PRO A 93 -2.16 15.74 2.49
CA PRO A 93 -2.13 17.01 1.76
C PRO A 93 -0.99 17.11 0.74
N THR A 94 0.17 16.54 1.05
CA THR A 94 1.34 16.52 0.15
C THR A 94 1.10 15.62 -1.06
N LEU A 95 0.51 14.44 -0.84
CA LEU A 95 0.13 13.53 -1.93
C LEU A 95 -0.88 14.19 -2.87
N GLU A 96 -1.97 14.70 -2.33
CA GLU A 96 -3.04 15.28 -3.14
C GLU A 96 -2.63 16.60 -3.82
N GLY A 97 -1.86 17.43 -3.14
CA GLY A 97 -1.27 18.65 -3.72
C GLY A 97 -0.31 18.37 -4.89
N SER A 98 0.21 17.14 -4.98
CA SER A 98 1.05 16.68 -6.09
C SER A 98 0.28 15.91 -7.16
N GLY A 99 -1.05 15.89 -7.10
CA GLY A 99 -1.92 15.18 -8.05
C GLY A 99 -2.01 13.67 -7.83
N VAL A 100 -1.54 13.16 -6.68
CA VAL A 100 -1.67 11.74 -6.32
C VAL A 100 -3.00 11.51 -5.60
N ARG A 101 -3.82 10.57 -6.07
CA ARG A 101 -5.05 10.17 -5.37
C ARG A 101 -4.67 9.35 -4.13
N PHE A 102 -5.24 9.66 -2.98
CA PHE A 102 -5.07 8.84 -1.77
C PHE A 102 -6.39 8.19 -1.35
N LEU A 103 -6.35 6.92 -0.96
CA LEU A 103 -7.48 6.14 -0.46
C LEU A 103 -7.03 5.30 0.75
N ALA A 104 -7.85 5.23 1.80
CA ALA A 104 -7.68 4.31 2.92
C ALA A 104 -8.88 3.35 2.97
N VAL A 105 -8.61 2.04 2.89
CA VAL A 105 -9.64 0.99 2.89
C VAL A 105 -9.43 0.12 4.11
N GLY A 106 -10.40 0.06 5.03
CA GLY A 106 -10.30 -0.77 6.23
C GLY A 106 -11.35 -1.88 6.28
N LEU A 107 -10.99 -3.03 6.84
CA LEU A 107 -11.96 -4.12 7.06
C LEU A 107 -12.93 -3.74 8.18
N GLY A 108 -14.21 -3.95 7.91
CA GLY A 108 -15.31 -3.60 8.83
C GLY A 108 -16.43 -2.83 8.14
N SER A 109 -17.40 -2.40 8.93
CA SER A 109 -18.58 -1.67 8.50
C SER A 109 -18.33 -0.16 8.36
N VAL A 110 -19.25 0.52 7.69
CA VAL A 110 -19.28 2.00 7.61
C VAL A 110 -19.30 2.63 9.00
N GLY A 111 -20.07 2.05 9.94
CA GLY A 111 -20.11 2.53 11.33
C GLY A 111 -18.74 2.43 12.02
N ASN A 112 -18.01 1.32 11.81
CA ASN A 112 -16.65 1.18 12.32
C ASN A 112 -15.72 2.27 11.76
N ALA A 113 -15.80 2.52 10.44
CA ALA A 113 -15.00 3.54 9.77
C ALA A 113 -15.34 4.96 10.26
N GLN A 114 -16.61 5.25 10.49
CA GLN A 114 -17.07 6.55 10.99
C GLN A 114 -16.58 6.80 12.42
N GLU A 115 -16.64 5.80 13.29
CA GLU A 115 -16.16 5.93 14.67
C GLU A 115 -14.63 6.10 14.73
N PHE A 116 -13.91 5.38 13.88
CA PHE A 116 -12.47 5.55 13.67
C PHE A 116 -12.12 6.96 13.19
N ALA A 117 -12.80 7.44 12.14
CA ALA A 117 -12.58 8.76 11.59
C ALA A 117 -12.90 9.86 12.61
N ARG A 118 -13.99 9.71 13.37
CA ARG A 118 -14.38 10.65 14.42
C ARG A 118 -13.34 10.72 15.54
N THR A 119 -12.79 9.57 15.95
CA THR A 119 -11.82 9.54 17.05
C THR A 119 -10.44 10.05 16.64
N LEU A 120 -9.98 9.71 15.43
CA LEU A 120 -8.66 10.11 14.93
C LEU A 120 -8.66 11.40 14.11
N ASN A 121 -9.83 12.03 13.93
CA ASN A 121 -10.03 13.14 12.99
C ASN A 121 -9.52 12.81 11.56
N PHE A 122 -9.78 11.57 11.12
CA PHE A 122 -9.38 11.11 9.79
C PHE A 122 -10.38 11.60 8.73
N PRO A 123 -9.94 12.05 7.54
CA PRO A 123 -10.84 12.56 6.50
C PRO A 123 -11.78 11.48 5.97
N LEU A 124 -13.08 11.64 6.22
CA LEU A 124 -14.13 10.68 5.80
C LEU A 124 -14.16 10.46 4.28
N ASP A 125 -13.89 11.48 3.48
CA ASP A 125 -13.88 11.38 2.00
C ASP A 125 -12.66 10.64 1.44
N ARG A 126 -11.78 10.16 2.31
CA ARG A 126 -10.63 9.31 1.96
C ARG A 126 -10.71 7.94 2.62
N LEU A 127 -11.75 7.68 3.41
CA LEU A 127 -11.91 6.45 4.17
C LEU A 127 -13.04 5.60 3.61
N TYR A 128 -12.75 4.31 3.44
CA TYR A 128 -13.68 3.35 2.86
C TYR A 128 -13.73 2.10 3.75
N ALA A 129 -14.93 1.64 4.04
CA ALA A 129 -15.19 0.41 4.76
C ALA A 129 -15.33 -0.77 3.79
N MET A 130 -14.76 -1.91 4.12
CA MET A 130 -14.86 -3.12 3.32
C MET A 130 -15.22 -4.32 4.20
N PRO A 131 -16.52 -4.56 4.46
CA PRO A 131 -16.97 -5.65 5.33
C PRO A 131 -16.53 -7.04 4.85
N GLU A 132 -16.50 -7.25 3.54
CA GLU A 132 -16.17 -8.52 2.88
C GLU A 132 -14.79 -8.47 2.18
N GLY A 133 -13.84 -7.72 2.75
CA GLY A 133 -12.55 -7.46 2.11
C GLY A 133 -11.51 -8.59 2.22
N GLY A 134 -11.74 -9.61 3.05
CA GLY A 134 -10.74 -10.65 3.33
C GLY A 134 -10.22 -11.38 2.09
N GLU A 135 -11.09 -11.66 1.10
CA GLU A 135 -10.66 -12.28 -0.16
C GLU A 135 -9.77 -11.36 -1.00
N LEU A 136 -10.10 -10.06 -1.06
CA LEU A 136 -9.23 -9.10 -1.74
C LEU A 136 -7.86 -9.02 -1.05
N TYR A 137 -7.82 -8.99 0.28
CA TYR A 137 -6.57 -8.91 1.03
C TYR A 137 -5.68 -10.14 0.75
N ARG A 138 -6.28 -11.34 0.65
CA ARG A 138 -5.56 -12.56 0.21
C ARG A 138 -5.07 -12.47 -1.23
N GLN A 139 -5.90 -11.98 -2.16
CA GLN A 139 -5.51 -11.79 -3.57
C GLN A 139 -4.37 -10.78 -3.73
N LEU A 140 -4.32 -9.77 -2.87
CA LEU A 140 -3.21 -8.81 -2.78
C LEU A 140 -1.97 -9.39 -2.09
N GLY A 141 -2.05 -10.59 -1.52
CA GLY A 141 -0.94 -11.25 -0.84
C GLY A 141 -0.65 -10.70 0.56
N PHE A 142 -1.62 -10.06 1.22
CA PHE A 142 -1.46 -9.62 2.60
C PHE A 142 -1.54 -10.79 3.58
N SER A 143 -0.85 -10.66 4.72
CA SER A 143 -0.77 -11.72 5.73
C SER A 143 -2.14 -12.02 6.33
N ALA A 144 -2.58 -13.28 6.28
CA ALA A 144 -3.82 -13.74 6.93
C ALA A 144 -3.70 -13.83 8.47
N GLY A 145 -2.52 -13.53 9.01
CA GLY A 145 -2.20 -13.63 10.44
C GLY A 145 -1.84 -15.06 10.87
N PHE A 146 -1.85 -15.28 12.19
CA PHE A 146 -1.46 -16.56 12.78
C PHE A 146 -2.55 -17.62 12.63
N ALA A 147 -2.18 -18.79 12.12
CA ALA A 147 -3.03 -19.98 12.00
C ALA A 147 -4.41 -19.70 11.35
N PRO A 148 -4.44 -19.18 10.11
CA PRO A 148 -5.67 -18.76 9.45
C PRO A 148 -6.67 -19.91 9.28
N ASP A 149 -6.17 -21.13 9.00
CA ASP A 149 -7.01 -22.31 8.74
C ASP A 149 -7.57 -22.99 10.00
N LEU A 150 -7.09 -22.64 11.20
CA LEU A 150 -7.62 -23.20 12.43
C LEU A 150 -8.98 -22.61 12.75
N ASN A 151 -10.02 -23.44 12.84
CA ASN A 151 -11.35 -23.00 13.24
C ASN A 151 -11.47 -22.83 14.77
N VAL A 152 -10.73 -21.88 15.32
CA VAL A 152 -10.77 -21.47 16.72
C VAL A 152 -11.12 -20.00 16.83
N ASN A 153 -11.54 -19.58 18.03
CA ASN A 153 -11.86 -18.18 18.30
C ASN A 153 -10.71 -17.25 17.84
N PRO A 154 -10.96 -16.27 16.94
CA PRO A 154 -9.92 -15.39 16.41
C PRO A 154 -9.16 -14.60 17.47
N TYR A 155 -9.77 -14.29 18.62
CA TYR A 155 -9.08 -13.66 19.75
C TYR A 155 -7.98 -14.55 20.33
N LEU A 156 -8.15 -15.88 20.31
CA LEU A 156 -7.11 -16.84 20.72
C LEU A 156 -5.96 -16.91 19.72
N LYS A 157 -6.18 -16.50 18.47
CA LYS A 157 -5.12 -16.36 17.46
C LYS A 157 -4.39 -15.02 17.59
N LEU A 158 -5.11 -13.97 17.96
CA LEU A 158 -4.55 -12.63 18.18
C LEU A 158 -3.56 -12.59 19.35
N VAL A 159 -3.85 -13.27 20.47
CA VAL A 159 -2.97 -13.27 21.66
C VAL A 159 -1.53 -13.75 21.34
N PRO A 160 -1.32 -14.90 20.65
CA PRO A 160 -0.01 -15.30 20.18
C PRO A 160 0.67 -14.28 19.26
N MET A 161 -0.08 -13.62 18.36
CA MET A 161 0.48 -12.57 17.49
C MET A 161 1.00 -11.38 18.27
N LEU A 162 0.30 -10.95 19.33
CA LEU A 162 0.76 -9.91 20.24
C LEU A 162 2.06 -10.32 20.96
N ALA A 163 2.27 -11.62 21.18
CA ALA A 163 3.52 -12.19 21.68
C ALA A 163 4.57 -12.46 20.57
N GLY A 164 4.30 -12.09 19.32
CA GLY A 164 5.19 -12.24 18.16
C GLY A 164 5.04 -13.54 17.36
N VAL A 165 4.18 -14.46 17.77
CA VAL A 165 3.97 -15.74 17.05
C VAL A 165 3.06 -15.51 15.84
N GLY A 166 3.54 -15.86 14.64
CA GLY A 166 2.84 -15.55 13.39
C GLY A 166 2.77 -14.06 13.08
N SER A 167 3.57 -13.23 13.78
CA SER A 167 3.67 -11.79 13.60
C SER A 167 5.12 -11.31 13.82
N PRO A 168 6.07 -11.69 12.93
CA PRO A 168 7.49 -11.36 13.09
C PRO A 168 7.76 -9.86 13.26
N GLY A 169 8.60 -9.51 14.24
CA GLY A 169 8.96 -8.12 14.53
C GLY A 169 8.06 -7.43 15.56
N THR A 170 6.92 -8.01 15.95
CA THR A 170 5.96 -7.36 16.86
C THR A 170 6.58 -7.04 18.23
N VAL A 171 7.25 -8.01 18.86
CA VAL A 171 7.85 -7.81 20.19
C VAL A 171 8.98 -6.79 20.12
N GLN A 172 9.74 -6.78 19.03
CA GLN A 172 10.80 -5.80 18.78
C GLN A 172 10.21 -4.39 18.68
N GLU A 173 9.09 -4.20 17.97
CA GLU A 173 8.41 -2.90 17.91
C GLU A 173 7.85 -2.46 19.26
N VAL A 174 7.32 -3.40 20.05
CA VAL A 174 6.87 -3.10 21.42
C VAL A 174 8.04 -2.61 22.26
N LEU A 175 9.16 -3.35 22.29
CA LEU A 175 10.37 -2.98 23.03
C LEU A 175 10.96 -1.64 22.57
N ARG A 176 10.99 -1.39 21.25
CA ARG A 176 11.41 -0.10 20.66
C ARG A 176 10.59 1.07 21.22
N GLY A 177 9.31 0.82 21.54
CA GLY A 177 8.44 1.83 22.15
C GLY A 177 8.86 2.26 23.56
N TYR A 178 9.46 1.34 24.34
CA TYR A 178 9.93 1.61 25.71
C TYR A 178 11.37 2.11 25.73
N VAL A 179 12.25 1.57 24.89
CA VAL A 179 13.68 1.92 24.86
C VAL A 179 13.96 3.18 24.04
N GLY A 180 13.10 3.52 23.08
CA GLY A 180 13.34 4.61 22.14
C GLY A 180 14.18 4.16 20.94
N ASP A 181 14.38 5.09 20.00
CA ASP A 181 15.06 4.85 18.75
C ASP A 181 15.77 6.13 18.28
N LYS A 182 17.10 6.09 18.21
CA LYS A 182 17.95 7.24 17.88
C LYS A 182 17.95 7.59 16.39
N THR A 183 17.49 6.70 15.53
CA THR A 183 17.44 6.94 14.08
C THR A 183 16.05 7.38 13.62
N ALA A 184 15.01 7.13 14.44
CA ALA A 184 13.64 7.56 14.16
C ALA A 184 13.38 9.00 14.61
N LYS A 185 12.47 9.68 13.92
CA LYS A 185 11.98 11.01 14.30
C LYS A 185 11.21 10.95 15.63
N PRO A 186 11.14 12.06 16.39
CA PRO A 186 10.23 12.17 17.55
C PRO A 186 8.78 11.81 17.17
N VAL A 187 8.05 11.27 18.13
CA VAL A 187 6.65 10.82 17.94
C VAL A 187 5.69 12.00 18.05
N PHE A 188 5.92 12.87 19.03
CA PHE A 188 5.11 14.06 19.27
C PHE A 188 5.79 15.31 18.70
N ASP A 189 5.02 16.11 17.96
CA ASP A 189 5.48 17.38 17.38
C ASP A 189 5.44 18.54 18.42
N SER A 190 4.78 18.33 19.56
CA SER A 190 4.69 19.28 20.66
C SER A 190 5.68 18.96 21.79
N PRO A 191 6.07 19.94 22.62
CA PRO A 191 6.90 19.69 23.80
C PRO A 191 6.32 18.60 24.69
N THR A 192 7.18 17.72 25.20
CA THR A 192 6.81 16.60 26.07
C THR A 192 7.76 16.51 27.26
N PRO A 193 7.36 15.86 28.37
CA PRO A 193 8.28 15.56 29.48
C PRO A 193 9.53 14.79 29.05
N PHE A 194 9.51 14.09 27.91
CA PHE A 194 10.64 13.33 27.40
C PHE A 194 11.74 14.22 26.79
N ASP A 195 11.47 15.52 26.50
CA ASP A 195 12.44 16.47 25.94
C ASP A 195 13.74 16.56 26.77
N VAL A 196 13.69 16.25 28.07
CA VAL A 196 14.85 16.19 28.97
C VAL A 196 15.92 15.19 28.53
N LEU A 197 15.57 14.21 27.69
CA LEU A 197 16.48 13.18 27.17
C LEU A 197 17.18 13.60 25.87
N GLY A 198 16.84 14.77 25.33
CA GLY A 198 17.44 15.36 24.13
C GLY A 198 16.48 15.45 22.94
N PRO A 199 16.79 16.33 21.96
CA PRO A 199 15.93 16.57 20.81
C PRO A 199 16.25 15.65 19.62
N GLY A 200 15.33 15.58 18.65
CA GLY A 200 15.61 15.10 17.30
C GLY A 200 15.56 13.59 17.09
N TYR A 201 15.10 12.82 18.10
CA TYR A 201 14.91 11.37 17.96
C TYR A 201 13.69 10.86 18.74
N GLN A 202 13.25 9.63 18.47
CA GLN A 202 12.22 8.96 19.27
C GLN A 202 12.77 8.58 20.65
N ARG A 203 12.24 9.19 21.70
CA ARG A 203 12.75 9.00 23.05
C ARG A 203 12.19 7.75 23.72
N PRO A 204 12.86 7.23 24.77
CA PRO A 204 12.31 6.19 25.62
C PRO A 204 10.88 6.54 26.08
N PHE A 205 10.00 5.54 26.08
CA PHE A 205 8.58 5.63 26.44
C PHE A 205 7.69 6.52 25.56
N GLU A 206 8.23 7.27 24.61
CA GLU A 206 7.46 8.21 23.81
C GLU A 206 6.43 7.48 22.93
N LEU A 207 6.88 6.47 22.18
CA LEU A 207 6.02 5.66 21.33
C LEU A 207 5.11 4.73 22.15
N ALA A 208 5.56 4.23 23.29
CA ALA A 208 4.70 3.47 24.21
C ALA A 208 3.55 4.34 24.76
N THR A 209 3.81 5.63 25.01
CA THR A 209 2.80 6.58 25.46
C THR A 209 1.75 6.84 24.38
N LEU A 210 2.17 7.02 23.11
CA LEU A 210 1.23 7.10 21.99
C LEU A 210 0.33 5.86 21.92
N ARG A 211 0.92 4.67 22.04
CA ARG A 211 0.16 3.40 22.03
C ARG A 211 -0.82 3.30 23.17
N LEU A 212 -0.44 3.77 24.37
CA LEU A 212 -1.36 3.86 25.49
C LEU A 212 -2.55 4.78 25.20
N PHE A 213 -2.31 5.96 24.60
CA PHE A 213 -3.40 6.85 24.16
C PHE A 213 -4.31 6.19 23.13
N ASN A 214 -3.74 5.49 22.16
CA ASN A 214 -4.53 4.73 21.18
C ASN A 214 -5.38 3.65 21.87
N MET A 215 -4.81 2.87 22.79
CA MET A 215 -5.56 1.85 23.55
C MET A 215 -6.69 2.46 24.38
N MET A 216 -6.50 3.64 24.98
CA MET A 216 -7.58 4.35 25.69
C MET A 216 -8.70 4.80 24.75
N GLY A 217 -8.42 5.03 23.47
CA GLY A 217 -9.45 5.28 22.45
C GLY A 217 -10.12 4.02 21.92
N ILE A 218 -9.35 2.93 21.74
CA ILE A 218 -9.81 1.68 21.14
C ILE A 218 -10.64 0.85 22.11
N LEU A 219 -10.09 0.52 23.29
CA LEU A 219 -10.63 -0.52 24.17
C LEU A 219 -12.06 -0.21 24.69
N PRO A 220 -12.40 1.03 25.10
CA PRO A 220 -13.75 1.34 25.54
C PRO A 220 -14.80 1.26 24.42
N LYS A 221 -14.37 1.35 23.16
CA LYS A 221 -15.21 1.38 21.96
C LYS A 221 -15.00 0.16 21.08
N TRP A 222 -14.46 -0.93 21.64
CA TRP A 222 -14.05 -2.09 20.88
C TRP A 222 -15.18 -2.64 20.00
N SER A 223 -16.41 -2.73 20.52
CA SER A 223 -17.58 -3.20 19.76
C SER A 223 -17.98 -2.27 18.61
N GLU A 224 -17.68 -0.97 18.71
CA GLU A 224 -17.99 0.02 17.67
C GLU A 224 -16.90 0.09 16.60
N LEU A 225 -15.69 -0.38 16.88
CA LEU A 225 -14.53 -0.32 15.99
C LEU A 225 -14.15 -1.67 15.38
N CYS A 226 -14.42 -2.77 16.07
CA CYS A 226 -14.08 -4.12 15.62
C CYS A 226 -15.01 -4.53 14.46
N PRO A 227 -14.50 -5.24 13.44
CA PRO A 227 -15.34 -5.80 12.39
C PRO A 227 -16.34 -6.79 12.96
N ALA A 228 -17.53 -6.85 12.36
CA ALA A 228 -18.59 -7.79 12.75
C ALA A 228 -18.21 -9.25 12.47
N ASP A 229 -17.46 -9.49 11.38
CA ASP A 229 -16.85 -10.79 11.12
C ASP A 229 -15.54 -10.93 11.91
N PRO A 230 -15.49 -11.78 12.95
CA PRO A 230 -14.30 -11.95 13.75
C PRO A 230 -13.16 -12.64 12.98
N SER A 231 -13.44 -13.31 11.86
CA SER A 231 -12.39 -13.94 11.04
C SER A 231 -11.38 -12.93 10.48
N LEU A 232 -11.79 -11.67 10.38
CA LEU A 232 -10.97 -10.56 9.89
C LEU A 232 -10.01 -10.00 10.96
N LEU A 233 -10.15 -10.42 12.23
CA LEU A 233 -9.39 -9.84 13.34
C LEU A 233 -7.86 -10.01 13.21
N THR A 234 -7.41 -11.11 12.60
CA THR A 234 -5.97 -11.40 12.42
C THR A 234 -5.44 -11.02 11.04
N GLN A 235 -6.33 -10.69 10.10
CA GLN A 235 -5.96 -10.31 8.73
C GLN A 235 -5.18 -9.00 8.75
N GLN A 236 -3.91 -9.02 8.35
CA GLN A 236 -3.08 -7.83 8.28
C GLN A 236 -3.32 -7.04 6.98
N GLY A 237 -2.97 -5.77 7.02
CA GLY A 237 -3.07 -4.85 5.88
C GLY A 237 -1.80 -4.72 5.05
N GLY A 238 -1.69 -3.56 4.41
CA GLY A 238 -0.54 -3.18 3.59
C GLY A 238 -0.77 -1.85 2.87
N CYS A 239 0.14 -1.49 1.97
CA CYS A 239 0.01 -0.28 1.18
C CYS A 239 0.47 -0.55 -0.26
N VAL A 240 -0.28 -0.02 -1.22
CA VAL A 240 0.04 -0.16 -2.64
C VAL A 240 0.02 1.22 -3.30
N VAL A 241 1.05 1.51 -4.09
CA VAL A 241 1.14 2.71 -4.92
C VAL A 241 1.10 2.29 -6.38
N PHE A 242 0.13 2.86 -7.11
CA PHE A 242 -0.08 2.65 -8.53
C PHE A 242 0.41 3.85 -9.33
N ALA A 243 0.95 3.58 -10.52
CA ALA A 243 1.13 4.51 -11.62
C ALA A 243 0.32 4.00 -12.82
N GLY A 244 -0.81 4.64 -13.11
CA GLY A 244 -1.83 4.08 -14.00
C GLY A 244 -2.32 2.72 -13.50
N GLU A 245 -2.06 1.67 -14.28
CA GLU A 245 -2.44 0.29 -13.97
C GLU A 245 -1.28 -0.57 -13.43
N GLN A 246 -0.11 0.03 -13.19
CA GLN A 246 1.08 -0.66 -12.70
C GLN A 246 1.33 -0.38 -11.22
N VAL A 247 1.82 -1.36 -10.48
CA VAL A 247 2.31 -1.17 -9.11
C VAL A 247 3.76 -0.68 -9.17
N VAL A 248 4.04 0.44 -8.50
CA VAL A 248 5.41 0.97 -8.34
C VAL A 248 5.94 0.76 -6.92
N PHE A 249 5.06 0.57 -5.95
CA PHE A 249 5.41 0.20 -4.59
C PHE A 249 4.34 -0.65 -3.95
N LYS A 250 4.77 -1.66 -3.20
CA LYS A 250 3.91 -2.53 -2.40
C LYS A 250 4.61 -2.83 -1.10
N HIS A 251 3.90 -2.60 -0.01
CA HIS A 251 4.27 -3.06 1.32
C HIS A 251 3.22 -4.03 1.82
N VAL A 252 3.67 -5.13 2.39
CA VAL A 252 2.84 -6.11 3.07
C VAL A 252 3.18 -6.04 4.56
N ASP A 253 2.18 -5.81 5.40
CA ASP A 253 2.41 -5.73 6.84
C ASP A 253 2.87 -7.10 7.34
N SER A 254 4.12 -7.19 7.78
CA SER A 254 4.71 -8.46 8.23
C SER A 254 4.13 -8.93 9.57
N GLY A 255 3.42 -8.05 10.26
CA GLY A 255 2.82 -8.28 11.56
C GLY A 255 2.27 -7.01 12.19
N ILE A 256 1.78 -7.16 13.41
CA ILE A 256 1.26 -6.08 14.24
C ILE A 256 2.34 -5.01 14.41
N LEU A 257 1.98 -3.75 14.15
CA LEU A 257 2.85 -2.56 14.18
C LEU A 257 3.93 -2.49 13.09
N ARG A 258 3.85 -3.34 12.05
CA ARG A 258 4.82 -3.41 10.95
C ARG A 258 4.27 -2.83 9.63
N TYR A 259 3.48 -1.76 9.74
CA TYR A 259 2.99 -0.99 8.60
C TYR A 259 4.11 -0.18 7.93
N THR A 260 3.90 0.22 6.69
CA THR A 260 4.90 0.97 5.89
C THR A 260 5.21 2.35 6.46
N ASP A 261 6.43 2.85 6.25
CA ASP A 261 6.77 4.23 6.54
C ASP A 261 6.12 5.18 5.51
N VAL A 262 5.48 6.24 6.00
CA VAL A 262 4.85 7.25 5.14
C VAL A 262 5.86 8.01 4.29
N ASP A 263 7.12 8.10 4.72
CA ASP A 263 8.19 8.67 3.92
C ASP A 263 8.53 7.78 2.69
N GLU A 264 8.43 6.45 2.82
CA GLU A 264 8.59 5.53 1.69
C GLU A 264 7.42 5.63 0.71
N ILE A 265 6.20 5.78 1.23
CA ILE A 265 5.01 6.04 0.40
C ILE A 265 5.19 7.34 -0.39
N LEU A 266 5.59 8.43 0.27
CA LEU A 266 5.86 9.71 -0.39
C LEU A 266 6.94 9.57 -1.45
N LYS A 267 8.05 8.90 -1.12
CA LYS A 267 9.14 8.65 -2.06
C LYS A 267 8.65 7.90 -3.30
N ALA A 268 7.89 6.82 -3.11
CA ALA A 268 7.34 6.02 -4.22
C ALA A 268 6.28 6.77 -5.05
N ALA A 269 5.39 7.49 -4.38
CA ALA A 269 4.31 8.22 -5.01
C ALA A 269 4.82 9.45 -5.79
N LEU A 270 5.86 10.12 -5.31
CA LEU A 270 6.30 11.39 -5.91
C LEU A 270 7.47 11.23 -6.89
N GLN A 271 8.29 10.17 -6.80
CA GLN A 271 9.39 9.96 -7.73
C GLN A 271 8.93 9.32 -9.05
N ALA A 272 9.52 9.74 -10.18
CA ALA A 272 9.18 9.21 -11.50
C ALA A 272 9.64 7.75 -11.70
N ASP A 273 10.79 7.37 -11.11
CA ASP A 273 11.48 6.09 -11.36
C ASP A 273 11.74 5.29 -10.07
N TYR A 274 10.78 5.28 -9.13
CA TYR A 274 10.99 4.59 -7.85
C TYR A 274 11.22 3.08 -8.07
N ALA A 275 12.41 2.59 -7.72
CA ALA A 275 12.70 1.17 -7.54
C ALA A 275 12.61 0.82 -6.05
N PRO A 276 11.88 -0.24 -5.65
CA PRO A 276 11.73 -0.61 -4.25
C PRO A 276 13.08 -0.91 -3.61
N THR A 277 13.37 -0.28 -2.48
CA THR A 277 14.52 -0.65 -1.65
C THR A 277 14.12 -1.91 -0.87
N THR A 278 14.59 -3.08 -1.32
CA THR A 278 14.32 -4.34 -0.63
C THR A 278 14.98 -4.31 0.75
N SER A 279 14.17 -4.17 1.80
CA SER A 279 14.61 -4.41 3.18
C SER A 279 14.91 -5.90 3.34
N VAL A 280 16.18 -6.17 3.60
CA VAL A 280 16.86 -7.47 3.73
C VAL A 280 16.04 -8.54 4.46
N ALA A 281 15.72 -9.61 3.73
CA ALA A 281 15.50 -10.92 4.33
C ALA A 281 16.87 -11.49 4.73
N ALA A 282 17.17 -11.46 6.03
CA ALA A 282 18.29 -12.19 6.61
C ALA A 282 17.74 -13.17 7.65
N ALA A 283 17.69 -14.45 7.27
CA ALA A 283 17.98 -15.62 8.10
C ALA A 283 17.33 -16.87 7.50
N ALA A 284 18.03 -17.51 6.55
CA ALA A 284 17.87 -18.94 6.26
C ALA A 284 19.09 -19.43 5.46
N GLU A 285 20.25 -19.47 6.10
CA GLU A 285 21.36 -20.31 5.69
C GLU A 285 22.37 -20.33 6.85
N VAL A 286 22.36 -21.41 7.62
CA VAL A 286 23.50 -22.11 8.25
C VAL A 286 22.85 -23.15 9.16
N LEU A 287 22.90 -24.42 8.75
CA LEU A 287 23.14 -25.61 9.58
C LEU A 287 23.02 -26.86 8.67
N GLU A 288 24.02 -27.03 7.80
CA GLU A 288 24.50 -28.36 7.41
C GLU A 288 26.02 -28.32 7.60
N GLU A 289 26.46 -28.80 8.77
CA GLU A 289 27.61 -29.69 9.01
C GLU A 289 27.75 -29.98 10.51
#